data_AF-A0A6I3ZQG2-F1
#
_entry.id   AF-A0A6I3ZQG2-F1
#
_cell.length_a   1.000
_cell.length_b   1.000
_cell.length_c   1.000
_cell.angle_alpha   90.00
_cell.angle_beta   90.00
_cell.angle_gamma   90.00
#
_symmetry.space_group_name_H-M   'P 1'
#
loop_
_entity.id
_entity.type
_entity.pdbx_description
1 polymer ?
#
loop_
_entity_poly.entity_id
_entity_poly.type
_entity_poly.pdbx_seq_one_letter_code
_entity_poly.pdbx_strand_id
1 'polypeptide(L)'
;MQNPEAFLDQFADDAAGRVFAEPYHTPDGSTVIPVAKVSHSGSSTTAKPLGVFVIRDGGTSWVPAVDADRIALIGVATGLVAATIGCLALLRRPPWPDLSDHGHPASRRRH
;
A
#
# COMPACT_ATOMS: atom_id res chain seq x y z
N MET A 1 24.23 13.11 -20.89
CA MET A 1 24.17 13.98 -19.69
C MET A 1 22.71 14.17 -19.34
N GLN A 2 22.30 13.90 -18.10
CA GLN A 2 20.95 14.16 -17.62
C GLN A 2 20.66 15.66 -17.76
N ASN A 3 19.56 16.03 -18.42
CA ASN A 3 19.19 17.44 -18.61
C ASN A 3 18.77 18.05 -17.26
N PRO A 4 19.48 19.05 -16.71
CA PRO A 4 19.13 19.66 -15.43
C PRO A 4 17.80 20.41 -15.47
N GLU A 5 17.40 20.95 -16.62
CA GLU A 5 16.12 21.66 -16.78
C GLU A 5 14.94 20.70 -16.67
N ALA A 6 15.03 19.53 -17.31
CA ALA A 6 13.99 18.51 -17.23
C ALA A 6 13.79 17.98 -15.80
N PHE A 7 14.86 18.00 -14.98
CA PHE A 7 14.74 17.73 -13.56
C PHE A 7 13.93 18.85 -12.90
N LEU A 8 14.33 20.11 -13.04
CA LEU A 8 13.63 21.24 -12.41
C LEU A 8 12.13 21.30 -12.78
N ASP A 9 11.79 21.05 -14.04
CA ASP A 9 10.40 20.98 -14.50
C ASP A 9 9.63 19.86 -13.80
N GLN A 10 10.23 18.66 -13.69
CA GLN A 10 9.62 17.55 -12.97
C GLN A 10 9.39 17.87 -11.48
N PHE A 11 10.35 18.55 -10.82
CA PHE A 11 10.18 18.98 -9.43
C PHE A 11 9.09 20.03 -9.28
N ALA A 12 9.01 20.98 -10.21
CA ALA A 12 7.98 22.01 -10.21
C ALA A 12 6.59 21.37 -10.38
N ASP A 13 6.44 20.40 -11.28
CA ASP A 13 5.21 19.62 -11.47
C ASP A 13 4.85 18.79 -10.23
N ASP A 14 5.84 18.14 -9.60
CA ASP A 14 5.62 17.34 -8.38
C ASP A 14 5.27 18.19 -7.15
N ALA A 15 5.77 19.43 -7.12
CA ALA A 15 5.46 20.44 -6.11
C ALA A 15 4.13 21.16 -6.40
N ALA A 16 3.63 21.09 -7.63
CA ALA A 16 2.39 21.76 -8.03
C ALA A 16 1.22 21.31 -7.15
N GLY A 17 0.56 22.31 -6.56
CA GLY A 17 -0.57 22.13 -5.65
C GLY A 17 -0.19 21.71 -4.22
N ARG A 18 1.10 21.58 -3.87
CA ARG A 18 1.47 21.40 -2.45
C ARG A 18 1.36 22.73 -1.71
N VAL A 19 0.70 22.72 -0.57
CA VAL A 19 0.54 23.88 0.30
C VAL A 19 1.02 23.54 1.71
N PHE A 20 1.67 24.51 2.34
CA PHE A 20 2.08 24.47 3.73
C PHE A 20 1.13 25.38 4.50
N ALA A 21 0.53 24.87 5.57
CA ALA A 21 -0.30 25.68 6.45
C ALA A 21 0.57 26.51 7.41
N GLU A 22 -0.06 27.47 8.08
CA GLU A 22 0.60 28.28 9.09
C GLU A 22 1.25 27.38 10.16
N PRO A 23 2.57 27.53 10.41
CA PRO A 23 3.23 26.82 11.49
C PRO A 23 2.60 27.19 12.83
N TYR A 24 2.38 26.20 13.69
CA TYR A 24 1.93 26.45 15.05
C TYR A 24 2.80 25.74 16.07
N HIS A 25 2.85 26.31 17.27
CA HIS A 25 3.63 25.79 18.38
C HIS A 25 2.76 24.92 19.27
N THR A 26 3.32 23.79 19.67
CA THR A 26 2.72 22.84 20.60
C THR A 26 3.27 23.11 22.01
N PRO A 27 2.56 22.77 23.10
CA PRO A 27 3.03 23.03 24.47
C PRO A 27 4.38 22.38 24.84
N ASP A 28 4.81 21.36 24.09
CA ASP A 28 6.10 20.68 24.26
C ASP A 28 7.27 21.41 23.57
N GLY A 29 7.04 22.60 23.00
CA GLY A 29 8.03 23.40 22.30
C GLY A 29 8.21 23.01 20.82
N SER A 30 7.46 22.04 20.31
CA SER A 30 7.55 21.66 18.90
C SER A 30 6.84 22.66 17.97
N THR A 31 7.42 22.91 16.79
CA THR A 31 6.75 23.60 15.68
C THR A 31 6.20 22.58 14.71
N VAL A 32 4.91 22.63 14.46
CA VAL A 32 4.22 21.74 13.52
C VAL A 32 3.86 22.52 12.26
N ILE A 33 4.26 22.00 11.10
CA ILE A 33 3.96 22.56 9.78
C ILE A 33 3.11 21.56 8.99
N PRO A 34 1.78 21.76 8.90
CA PRO A 34 0.92 20.89 8.12
C PRO A 34 1.14 21.04 6.62
N VAL A 35 1.05 19.93 5.90
CA VAL A 35 1.24 19.87 4.45
C VAL A 35 0.06 19.16 3.80
N ALA A 36 -0.50 19.78 2.77
CA ALA A 36 -1.58 19.22 1.97
C ALA A 36 -1.29 19.36 0.47
N LYS A 37 -1.92 18.50 -0.34
CA LYS A 37 -2.01 18.68 -1.79
C LYS A 37 -3.39 19.22 -2.13
N VAL A 38 -3.43 20.43 -2.64
CA VAL A 38 -4.61 21.05 -3.24
C VAL A 38 -4.68 20.67 -4.71
N SER A 39 -5.85 20.22 -5.12
CA SER A 39 -6.15 19.84 -6.50
C SER A 39 -7.40 20.59 -6.93
N HIS A 40 -7.40 21.10 -8.16
CA HIS A 40 -8.57 21.72 -8.77
C HIS A 40 -9.11 20.77 -9.85
N SER A 41 -10.40 20.49 -9.83
CA SER A 41 -11.08 19.68 -10.83
C SER A 41 -12.40 20.34 -11.19
N GLY A 42 -12.46 20.96 -12.36
CA GLY A 42 -13.59 21.81 -12.76
C GLY A 42 -13.80 22.94 -11.75
N SER A 43 -15.00 23.02 -11.17
CA SER A 43 -15.36 23.97 -10.11
C SER A 43 -15.06 23.48 -8.69
N SER A 44 -14.55 22.25 -8.54
CA SER A 44 -14.24 21.65 -7.23
C SER A 44 -12.79 21.87 -6.83
N THR A 45 -12.56 22.23 -5.58
CA THR A 45 -11.24 22.29 -4.95
C THR A 45 -11.17 21.27 -3.82
N THR A 46 -10.19 20.37 -3.90
CA THR A 46 -10.00 19.32 -2.88
C THR A 46 -8.61 19.46 -2.26
N ALA A 47 -8.55 19.46 -0.93
CA ALA A 47 -7.30 19.40 -0.18
C ALA A 47 -7.12 17.99 0.40
N LYS A 48 -6.09 17.27 -0.06
CA LYS A 48 -5.70 15.97 0.50
C LYS A 48 -4.54 16.17 1.49
N PRO A 49 -4.67 15.81 2.76
CA PRO A 49 -3.57 15.89 3.72
C PRO A 49 -2.43 14.97 3.28
N LEU A 50 -1.19 15.46 3.32
CA LEU A 50 0.00 14.67 3.03
C LEU A 50 0.72 14.27 4.31
N GLY A 51 0.70 15.13 5.32
CA GLY A 51 1.37 14.92 6.59
C GLY A 51 1.71 16.23 7.29
N VAL A 52 2.55 16.13 8.31
CA VAL A 52 3.07 17.28 9.05
C VAL A 52 4.58 17.15 9.21
N PHE A 53 5.29 18.27 9.10
CA PHE A 53 6.65 18.37 9.62
C PHE A 53 6.60 18.78 11.08
N VAL A 54 7.37 18.09 11.93
CA VAL A 54 7.52 18.41 13.34
C VAL A 54 8.97 18.79 13.58
N ILE A 55 9.19 20.01 14.05
CA ILE A 55 10.51 20.57 14.35
C ILE A 55 10.63 20.66 15.87
N ARG A 56 11.71 20.11 16.43
CA ARG A 56 12.04 20.15 17.87
C ARG A 56 13.54 20.39 18.06
N ASP A 57 13.97 20.69 19.29
CA ASP A 57 15.35 21.06 19.69
C ASP A 57 16.46 20.02 19.45
N GLY A 58 16.25 19.05 18.55
CA GLY A 58 17.26 18.10 18.09
C GLY A 58 17.04 17.59 16.66
N GLY A 59 16.11 18.19 15.90
CA GLY A 59 15.92 17.84 14.49
C GLY A 59 14.48 17.97 13.99
N THR A 60 14.32 17.59 12.73
CA THR A 60 13.04 17.61 12.01
C THR A 60 12.56 16.19 11.77
N SER A 61 11.26 15.94 11.96
CA SER A 61 10.63 14.68 11.61
C SER A 61 9.44 14.91 10.68
N TRP A 62 9.21 13.94 9.80
CA TRP A 62 8.05 13.91 8.92
C TRP A 62 7.06 12.87 9.42
N VAL A 63 5.80 13.26 9.59
CA VAL A 63 4.70 12.38 9.98
C VAL A 63 3.68 12.35 8.84
N PRO A 64 3.58 11.27 8.06
CA PRO A 64 2.68 11.20 6.92
C PRO A 64 1.22 11.02 7.36
N ALA A 65 0.28 11.58 6.59
CA ALA A 65 -1.15 11.34 6.75
C ALA A 65 -1.54 10.02 6.05
N VAL A 66 -1.15 8.89 6.65
CA VAL A 66 -1.48 7.55 6.17
C VAL A 66 -2.75 7.02 6.83
N ASP A 67 -3.65 6.47 6.03
CA ASP A 67 -4.84 5.75 6.49
C ASP A 67 -4.48 4.28 6.75
N ALA A 68 -4.14 3.97 8.00
CA ALA A 68 -3.74 2.63 8.42
C ALA A 68 -4.89 1.62 8.30
N ASP A 69 -6.13 2.04 8.53
CA ASP A 69 -7.32 1.18 8.46
C ASP A 69 -7.55 0.72 7.02
N ARG A 70 -7.41 1.64 6.05
CA ARG A 70 -7.49 1.30 4.64
C ARG A 70 -6.38 0.34 4.20
N ILE A 71 -5.15 0.52 4.70
CA ILE A 71 -4.05 -0.40 4.40
C ILE A 71 -4.35 -1.78 4.99
N ALA A 72 -4.80 -1.84 6.23
CA ALA A 72 -5.18 -3.09 6.89
C ALA A 72 -6.30 -3.80 6.13
N LEU A 73 -7.33 -3.06 5.71
CA LEU A 73 -8.44 -3.59 4.93
C LEU A 73 -7.97 -4.21 3.61
N ILE A 74 -7.07 -3.55 2.88
CA ILE A 74 -6.48 -4.08 1.65
C ILE A 74 -5.73 -5.38 1.94
N GLY A 75 -4.91 -5.41 3.00
CA GLY A 75 -4.18 -6.61 3.41
C GLY A 75 -5.10 -7.79 3.71
N VAL A 76 -6.16 -7.57 4.50
CA VAL A 76 -7.16 -8.60 4.82
C VAL A 76 -7.90 -9.07 3.57
N ALA A 77 -8.33 -8.14 2.70
CA ALA A 77 -9.04 -8.48 1.47
C ALA A 77 -8.17 -9.31 0.52
N THR A 78 -6.90 -8.93 0.33
CA THR A 78 -5.94 -9.69 -0.48
C THR A 78 -5.71 -11.08 0.13
N GLY A 79 -5.52 -11.17 1.45
CA GLY A 79 -5.37 -12.45 2.16
C GLY A 79 -6.57 -13.36 1.98
N LEU A 80 -7.80 -12.82 2.09
CA LEU A 80 -9.03 -13.57 1.91
C LEU A 80 -9.18 -14.09 0.48
N VAL A 81 -8.87 -13.28 -0.53
CA VAL A 81 -8.89 -13.69 -1.95
C VAL A 81 -7.87 -14.81 -2.20
N ALA A 82 -6.64 -14.65 -1.70
CA ALA A 82 -5.60 -15.65 -1.83
C ALA A 82 -5.98 -16.97 -1.13
N ALA A 83 -6.54 -16.90 0.09
CA ALA A 83 -7.02 -18.06 0.83
C ALA A 83 -8.16 -18.78 0.09
N THR A 84 -9.11 -18.03 -0.49
CA THR A 84 -10.22 -18.57 -1.27
C THR A 84 -9.73 -19.30 -2.50
N ILE A 85 -8.80 -18.71 -3.26
CA ILE A 85 -8.19 -19.33 -4.44
C ILE A 85 -7.37 -20.56 -4.04
N GLY A 86 -6.59 -20.48 -2.95
CA GLY A 86 -5.83 -21.61 -2.42
C GLY A 86 -6.74 -22.78 -2.04
N CYS A 87 -7.83 -22.50 -1.32
CA CYS A 87 -8.85 -23.49 -0.97
C CYS A 87 -9.47 -24.10 -2.24
N LEU A 88 -9.89 -23.28 -3.20
CA LEU A 88 -10.43 -23.74 -4.47
C LEU A 88 -9.41 -24.59 -5.26
N ALA A 89 -8.14 -24.23 -5.25
CA ALA A 89 -7.08 -24.96 -5.91
C ALA A 89 -6.87 -26.34 -5.27
N LEU A 90 -6.88 -26.42 -3.95
CA LEU A 90 -6.85 -27.69 -3.20
C LEU A 90 -8.08 -28.55 -3.52
N LEU A 91 -9.26 -27.95 -3.65
CA LEU A 91 -10.49 -28.65 -4.02
C LEU A 91 -10.49 -29.12 -5.50
N ARG A 92 -9.92 -28.34 -6.43
CA ARG A 92 -9.95 -28.62 -7.88
C ARG A 92 -8.78 -29.47 -8.38
N ARG A 93 -7.63 -29.41 -7.73
CA ARG A 93 -6.44 -30.23 -8.04
C ARG A 93 -6.02 -30.96 -6.77
N PRO A 94 -6.88 -31.87 -6.28
CA PRO A 94 -6.54 -32.63 -5.10
C PRO A 94 -5.20 -33.34 -5.29
N PRO A 95 -4.19 -33.08 -4.44
CA PRO A 95 -2.92 -33.79 -4.49
C PRO A 95 -3.01 -35.16 -3.80
N TRP A 96 -4.22 -35.64 -3.49
CA TRP A 96 -4.37 -36.93 -2.82
C TRP A 96 -3.76 -38.00 -3.74
N PRO A 97 -2.84 -38.84 -3.22
CA PRO A 97 -2.40 -40.04 -3.90
C PRO A 97 -3.62 -40.82 -4.37
N ASP A 98 -3.61 -41.22 -5.64
CA ASP A 98 -4.75 -41.86 -6.29
C ASP A 98 -5.17 -43.12 -5.51
N LEU A 99 -6.26 -43.00 -4.74
CA LEU A 99 -6.82 -44.10 -3.98
C LEU A 99 -7.47 -45.16 -4.89
N SER A 100 -7.49 -44.93 -6.21
CA SER A 100 -7.90 -45.93 -7.20
C SER A 100 -6.89 -47.07 -7.34
N ASP A 101 -5.65 -46.93 -6.86
CA ASP A 101 -4.64 -48.01 -6.87
C ASP A 101 -4.86 -49.02 -5.73
N HIS A 102 -6.13 -49.28 -5.38
CA HIS A 102 -6.50 -50.42 -4.55
C HIS A 102 -6.44 -51.69 -5.40
N GLY A 103 -5.23 -52.22 -5.51
CA GLY A 103 -4.93 -53.64 -5.72
C GLY A 103 -5.59 -54.26 -6.95
N HIS A 104 -4.92 -54.18 -8.10
CA HIS A 104 -5.12 -55.17 -9.15
C HIS A 104 -4.56 -56.52 -8.64
N PRO A 105 -5.36 -57.54 -8.29
CA PRO A 105 -4.81 -58.84 -7.97
C PRO A 105 -4.11 -59.37 -9.22
N ALA A 106 -2.80 -59.60 -9.13
CA ALA A 106 -2.04 -60.24 -10.18
C ALA A 106 -2.67 -61.61 -10.47
N SER A 107 -3.25 -61.77 -11.66
CA SER A 107 -3.86 -63.02 -12.08
C SER A 107 -2.78 -64.09 -12.20
N ARG A 108 -2.72 -64.96 -11.19
CA ARG A 108 -1.86 -66.15 -11.17
C ARG A 108 -2.32 -67.10 -12.28
N ARG A 109 -1.66 -67.04 -13.44
CA ARG A 109 -1.74 -68.09 -14.47
C ARG A 109 -1.30 -69.41 -13.82
N ARG A 110 -2.21 -70.37 -13.76
CA ARG A 110 -1.88 -71.77 -13.45
C ARG A 110 -1.46 -72.45 -14.75
N HIS A 111 -0.34 -73.16 -14.67
CA HIS A 111 0.13 -74.13 -15.65
C HIS A 111 -0.78 -75.37 -15.69
#